data_AF-A0A522TEJ4-F1
#
_entry.id   AF-A0A522TEJ4-F1
#
_cell.length_a   1.000
_cell.length_b   1.000
_cell.length_c   1.000
_cell.angle_alpha   90.00
_cell.angle_beta   90.00
_cell.angle_gamma   90.00
#
_symmetry.space_group_name_H-M   'P 1'
#
loop_
_entity.id
_entity.type
_entity.pdbx_description
1 polymer ?
#
loop_
_entity_poly.entity_id
_entity_poly.type
_entity_poly.pdbx_seq_one_letter_code
_entity_poly.pdbx_strand_id
1 'polypeptide(L)'
;MIRGCFMRTRTGLTALAVAALLFAWIGPTWLHADSTRDDDVARLKSASQVFQQIMATPDRAIPQEILDGAHCIVIIPGMKKGAFVFGANYGKGVATCRNQSGQKWGPPLFVTIGGGSWGLQIGAQSSDILMVMGSRAQLNSLLSSKFRVGAEAAAAAGPVGRHVEAGTDVKLNSQILTYGRSKGAFAGISISGAVVQPDTTGNEAMYGKHSNMEEILSGSGVTAPSAAVPLLQQLNAFPAKTAGTAGGSLEEP
;
A
#
# COMPACT_ATOMS: atom_id res chain seq x y z
N MET A 1 79.31 1.85 12.12
CA MET A 1 78.67 3.07 11.59
C MET A 1 78.34 2.85 10.12
N ILE A 2 77.10 2.47 9.81
CA ILE A 2 76.66 2.19 8.43
C ILE A 2 75.63 3.26 8.05
N ARG A 3 75.89 3.98 6.96
CA ARG A 3 75.08 5.05 6.39
C ARG A 3 73.72 4.50 5.94
N GLY A 4 72.62 5.08 6.44
CA GLY A 4 71.28 4.84 5.94
C GLY A 4 71.04 5.58 4.62
N CYS A 5 70.69 4.83 3.56
CA CYS A 5 70.25 5.37 2.28
C CYS A 5 68.71 5.51 2.30
N PHE A 6 68.23 6.73 2.12
CA PHE A 6 66.80 7.08 2.10
C PHE A 6 66.27 6.91 0.66
N MET A 7 65.57 5.82 0.36
CA MET A 7 64.82 5.66 -0.89
C MET A 7 63.41 6.23 -0.73
N ARG A 8 63.12 7.26 -1.50
CA ARG A 8 61.84 7.97 -1.59
C ARG A 8 60.97 7.29 -2.65
N THR A 9 59.99 6.48 -2.24
CA THR A 9 59.04 5.82 -3.14
C THR A 9 57.86 6.75 -3.47
N ARG A 10 57.83 7.26 -4.70
CA ARG A 10 56.71 8.02 -5.30
C ARG A 10 55.99 7.12 -6.33
N THR A 11 55.12 6.22 -5.89
CA THR A 11 54.31 5.39 -6.81
C THR A 11 53.04 4.91 -6.10
N GLY A 12 52.09 5.81 -5.86
CA GLY A 12 50.83 5.46 -5.17
C GLY A 12 49.57 6.14 -5.71
N LEU A 13 49.65 6.92 -6.79
CA LEU A 13 48.52 7.73 -7.24
C LEU A 13 47.81 7.21 -8.51
N THR A 14 48.37 6.24 -9.23
CA THR A 14 47.82 5.78 -10.51
C THR A 14 46.88 4.57 -10.39
N ALA A 15 46.90 3.83 -9.27
CA ALA A 15 46.10 2.61 -9.12
C ALA A 15 44.61 2.87 -8.72
N LEU A 16 44.27 4.06 -8.24
CA LEU A 16 42.92 4.38 -7.76
C LEU A 16 41.94 4.79 -8.88
N ALA A 17 42.44 5.16 -10.07
CA ALA A 17 41.57 5.63 -11.16
C ALA A 17 40.94 4.50 -11.99
N VAL A 18 41.49 3.28 -11.95
CA VAL A 18 41.01 2.16 -12.80
C VAL A 18 39.88 1.36 -12.12
N ALA A 19 39.82 1.34 -10.77
CA ALA A 19 38.76 0.62 -10.05
C ALA A 19 37.39 1.32 -10.09
N ALA A 20 37.34 2.63 -10.34
CA ALA A 20 36.09 3.39 -10.38
C ALA A 20 35.31 3.25 -11.71
N LEU A 21 35.96 2.77 -12.78
CA LEU A 21 35.32 2.64 -14.11
C LEU A 21 34.65 1.28 -14.36
N LEU A 22 34.91 0.27 -13.54
CA LEU A 22 34.28 -1.05 -13.67
C LEU A 22 32.94 -1.19 -12.90
N PHE A 23 32.59 -0.23 -12.05
CA PHE A 23 31.31 -0.24 -11.31
C PHE A 23 30.16 0.49 -12.00
N ALA A 24 30.41 1.14 -13.15
CA ALA A 24 29.41 1.99 -13.82
C ALA A 24 28.52 1.25 -14.85
N TRP A 25 28.68 -0.07 -15.02
CA TRP A 25 27.98 -0.85 -16.06
C TRP A 25 27.03 -1.94 -15.53
N ILE A 26 26.75 -1.95 -14.23
CA ILE A 26 25.63 -2.72 -13.69
C ILE A 26 24.56 -1.69 -13.32
N GLY A 27 23.87 -1.18 -14.34
CA GLY A 27 22.63 -0.47 -14.10
C GLY A 27 21.69 -1.39 -13.30
N PRO A 28 20.86 -0.85 -12.39
CA PRO A 28 19.86 -1.66 -11.71
C PRO A 28 18.89 -2.15 -12.79
N THR A 29 19.10 -3.37 -13.28
CA THR A 29 18.05 -4.12 -13.95
C THR A 29 17.06 -4.43 -12.84
N TRP A 30 16.06 -3.57 -12.68
CA TRP A 30 14.83 -3.95 -12.01
C TRP A 30 14.32 -5.16 -12.79
N LEU A 31 14.65 -6.36 -12.31
CA LEU A 31 13.99 -7.59 -12.70
C LEU A 31 12.52 -7.39 -12.35
N HIS A 32 11.77 -6.80 -13.28
CA HIS A 32 10.33 -6.92 -13.34
C HIS A 32 10.09 -8.36 -13.76
N ALA A 33 10.13 -9.27 -12.79
CA ALA A 33 9.44 -10.54 -12.98
C ALA A 33 7.97 -10.17 -13.20
N ASP A 34 7.54 -10.25 -14.46
CA ASP A 34 6.12 -10.13 -14.81
C ASP A 34 5.35 -11.06 -13.88
N SER A 35 4.34 -10.54 -13.17
CA SER A 35 3.49 -11.42 -12.39
C SER A 35 2.76 -12.36 -13.33
N THR A 36 2.80 -13.64 -13.02
CA THR A 36 1.93 -14.57 -13.71
C THR A 36 0.50 -14.36 -13.23
N ARG A 37 -0.48 -14.74 -14.05
CA ARG A 37 -1.89 -14.71 -13.66
C ARG A 37 -2.15 -15.49 -12.38
N ASP A 38 -1.41 -16.57 -12.13
CA ASP A 38 -1.51 -17.37 -10.91
C ASP A 38 -0.99 -16.62 -9.67
N ASP A 39 0.09 -15.86 -9.80
CA ASP A 39 0.58 -14.97 -8.72
C ASP A 39 -0.48 -13.93 -8.36
N ASP A 40 -1.17 -13.39 -9.36
CA ASP A 40 -2.22 -12.38 -9.18
C ASP A 40 -3.51 -12.98 -8.57
N VAL A 41 -3.85 -14.22 -8.93
CA VAL A 41 -4.89 -15.00 -8.24
C VAL A 41 -4.51 -15.24 -6.78
N ALA A 42 -3.25 -15.61 -6.49
CA ALA A 42 -2.76 -15.81 -5.13
C ALA A 42 -2.77 -14.50 -4.32
N ARG A 43 -2.49 -13.38 -4.98
CA ARG A 43 -2.56 -12.04 -4.38
C ARG A 43 -3.98 -11.68 -3.93
N LEU A 44 -4.99 -11.98 -4.75
CA LEU A 44 -6.41 -11.77 -4.39
C LEU A 44 -6.82 -12.60 -3.17
N LYS A 45 -6.42 -13.88 -3.15
CA LYS A 45 -6.65 -14.77 -1.99
C LYS A 45 -5.97 -14.23 -0.73
N SER A 46 -4.72 -13.79 -0.86
CA SER A 46 -3.95 -13.21 0.26
C SER A 46 -4.59 -11.91 0.78
N ALA A 47 -5.12 -11.07 -0.11
CA ALA A 47 -5.83 -9.86 0.29
C ALA A 47 -7.12 -10.16 1.07
N SER A 48 -7.91 -11.16 0.63
CA SER A 48 -9.08 -11.64 1.39
C SER A 48 -8.69 -12.17 2.77
N GLN A 49 -7.62 -12.97 2.86
CA GLN A 49 -7.13 -13.48 4.13
C GLN A 49 -6.66 -12.36 5.06
N VAL A 50 -5.95 -11.36 4.53
CA VAL A 50 -5.51 -10.20 5.31
C VAL A 50 -6.71 -9.42 5.85
N PHE A 51 -7.71 -9.14 5.02
CA PHE A 51 -8.93 -8.47 5.47
C PHE A 51 -9.59 -9.23 6.62
N GLN A 52 -9.81 -10.54 6.43
CA GLN A 52 -10.38 -11.41 7.46
C GLN A 52 -9.56 -11.41 8.75
N GLN A 53 -8.23 -11.49 8.66
CA GLN A 53 -7.34 -11.52 9.83
C GLN A 53 -7.33 -10.20 10.60
N ILE A 54 -7.38 -9.06 9.89
CA ILE A 54 -7.51 -7.74 10.53
C ILE A 54 -8.84 -7.64 11.26
N MET A 55 -9.95 -8.00 10.59
CA MET A 55 -11.29 -7.94 11.18
C MET A 55 -11.50 -8.94 12.33
N ALA A 56 -10.80 -10.07 12.32
CA ALA A 56 -10.85 -11.07 13.39
C ALA A 56 -9.99 -10.72 14.62
N THR A 57 -9.21 -9.63 14.58
CA THR A 57 -8.38 -9.20 15.71
C THR A 57 -9.15 -8.17 16.54
N PRO A 58 -9.66 -8.50 17.74
CA PRO A 58 -10.61 -7.63 18.47
C PRO A 58 -10.13 -6.18 18.68
N ASP A 59 -8.85 -5.98 18.99
CA ASP A 59 -8.29 -4.65 19.27
C ASP A 59 -7.74 -3.92 18.03
N ARG A 60 -7.77 -4.56 16.85
CA ARG A 60 -7.23 -4.01 15.59
C ARG A 60 -8.20 -4.08 14.41
N ALA A 61 -9.42 -4.53 14.66
CA ALA A 61 -10.50 -4.50 13.69
C ALA A 61 -10.81 -3.05 13.29
N ILE A 62 -11.21 -2.87 12.04
CA ILE A 62 -11.62 -1.56 11.55
C ILE A 62 -13.01 -1.29 12.13
N PRO A 63 -13.23 -0.15 12.82
CA PRO A 63 -14.55 0.20 13.33
C PRO A 63 -15.59 0.20 12.21
N GLN A 64 -16.80 -0.26 12.51
CA GLN A 64 -17.85 -0.39 11.50
C GLN A 64 -18.16 0.97 10.85
N GLU A 65 -18.12 2.05 11.63
CA GLU A 65 -18.37 3.41 11.16
C GLU A 65 -17.37 3.86 10.08
N ILE A 66 -16.14 3.35 10.15
CA ILE A 66 -15.11 3.59 9.13
C ILE A 66 -15.39 2.77 7.87
N LEU A 67 -15.82 1.52 7.99
CA LEU A 67 -16.17 0.68 6.83
C LEU A 67 -17.44 1.15 6.11
N ASP A 68 -18.40 1.67 6.86
CA ASP A 68 -19.65 2.23 6.35
C ASP A 68 -19.39 3.49 5.50
N GLY A 69 -18.40 4.29 5.89
CA GLY A 69 -17.95 5.48 5.16
C GLY A 69 -16.86 5.20 4.12
N ALA A 70 -16.32 3.98 4.04
CA ALA A 70 -15.25 3.63 3.12
C ALA A 70 -15.76 3.56 1.69
N HIS A 71 -15.17 4.32 0.76
CA HIS A 71 -15.45 4.21 -0.67
C HIS A 71 -14.42 3.37 -1.42
N CYS A 72 -13.15 3.41 -0.99
CA CYS A 72 -12.07 2.64 -1.59
C CYS A 72 -11.21 2.01 -0.51
N ILE A 73 -10.73 0.80 -0.76
CA ILE A 73 -9.81 0.07 0.12
C ILE A 73 -8.64 -0.44 -0.70
N VAL A 74 -7.44 -0.32 -0.14
CA VAL A 74 -6.21 -0.92 -0.68
C VAL A 74 -5.70 -1.94 0.33
N ILE A 75 -5.36 -3.15 -0.12
CA ILE A 75 -4.82 -4.22 0.71
C ILE A 75 -3.49 -4.68 0.12
N ILE A 76 -2.41 -4.52 0.87
CA ILE A 76 -1.07 -4.98 0.52
C ILE A 76 -0.68 -6.12 1.48
N PRO A 77 -0.91 -7.38 1.11
CA PRO A 77 -0.46 -8.52 1.90
C PRO A 77 1.07 -8.62 1.90
N GLY A 78 1.66 -8.88 3.07
CA GLY A 78 3.05 -9.27 3.21
C GLY A 78 4.09 -8.28 2.66
N MET A 79 3.79 -6.97 2.70
CA MET A 79 4.75 -5.91 2.35
C MET A 79 6.08 -6.16 3.05
N LYS A 80 7.15 -6.22 2.27
CA LYS A 80 8.51 -6.41 2.75
C LYS A 80 9.14 -5.07 3.03
N LYS A 81 9.75 -4.96 4.19
CA LYS A 81 10.58 -3.83 4.59
C LYS A 81 11.94 -4.38 4.98
N GLY A 82 12.99 -3.93 4.30
CA GLY A 82 14.37 -4.25 4.65
C GLY A 82 15.12 -2.96 4.94
N ALA A 83 15.88 -2.89 6.02
CA ALA A 83 16.65 -1.70 6.35
C ALA A 83 18.00 -2.02 7.01
N PHE A 84 19.03 -1.26 6.60
CA PHE A 84 20.31 -1.09 7.29
C PHE A 84 20.72 0.38 7.12
N VAL A 85 20.32 1.24 8.07
CA VAL A 85 20.45 2.72 8.01
C VAL A 85 19.56 3.38 6.95
N PHE A 86 19.59 2.87 5.72
CA PHE A 86 18.63 3.13 4.65
C PHE A 86 17.91 1.82 4.32
N GLY A 87 16.61 1.91 4.06
CA GLY A 87 15.80 0.74 3.74
C GLY A 87 14.94 0.92 2.50
N ALA A 88 14.37 -0.20 2.06
CA ALA A 88 13.40 -0.24 0.98
C ALA A 88 12.13 -0.95 1.47
N ASN A 89 10.99 -0.41 1.08
CA ASN A 89 9.71 -1.08 1.15
C ASN A 89 9.34 -1.59 -0.24
N TYR A 90 8.80 -2.79 -0.29
CA TYR A 90 8.22 -3.35 -1.50
C TYR A 90 7.03 -4.24 -1.17
N GLY A 91 5.94 -4.06 -1.89
CA GLY A 91 4.74 -4.87 -1.74
C GLY A 91 3.89 -4.88 -2.99
N LYS A 92 3.11 -5.94 -3.13
CA LYS A 92 2.12 -6.14 -4.18
C LYS A 92 0.77 -6.33 -3.51
N GLY A 93 -0.27 -5.69 -4.03
CA GLY A 93 -1.60 -5.78 -3.46
C GLY A 93 -2.70 -5.46 -4.45
N VAL A 94 -3.88 -5.17 -3.91
CA VAL A 94 -5.08 -4.84 -4.68
C VAL A 94 -5.80 -3.65 -4.08
N ALA A 95 -6.41 -2.84 -4.92
CA ALA A 95 -7.33 -1.76 -4.58
C ALA A 95 -8.72 -2.11 -5.12
N THR A 96 -9.79 -1.86 -4.37
CA THR A 96 -11.16 -1.90 -4.90
C THR A 96 -11.92 -0.70 -4.40
N CYS A 97 -12.92 -0.27 -5.15
CA CYS A 97 -13.81 0.80 -4.78
C CYS A 97 -15.26 0.37 -4.94
N ARG A 98 -16.15 1.01 -4.20
CA ARG A 98 -17.58 0.96 -4.47
C ARG A 98 -17.87 1.56 -5.86
N ASN A 99 -18.89 1.03 -6.51
CA ASN A 99 -19.42 1.58 -7.75
C ASN A 99 -20.11 2.94 -7.50
N GLN A 100 -20.55 3.63 -8.55
CA GLN A 100 -21.18 4.95 -8.44
C GLN A 100 -22.40 5.00 -7.50
N SER A 101 -23.11 3.88 -7.32
CA SER A 101 -24.23 3.80 -6.37
C SER A 101 -23.80 3.74 -4.90
N GLY A 102 -22.51 3.51 -4.62
CA GLY A 102 -21.98 3.29 -3.28
C GLY A 102 -22.36 1.93 -2.66
N GLN A 103 -23.19 1.12 -3.31
CA GLN A 103 -23.76 -0.08 -2.69
C GLN A 103 -22.89 -1.33 -2.85
N LYS A 104 -22.16 -1.46 -3.95
CA LYS A 104 -21.40 -2.68 -4.28
C LYS A 104 -19.94 -2.37 -4.54
N TRP A 105 -19.06 -3.21 -4.01
CA TRP A 105 -17.64 -3.20 -4.34
C TRP A 105 -17.40 -3.72 -5.76
N GLY A 106 -16.55 -2.99 -6.51
CA GLY A 106 -16.20 -3.27 -7.89
C GLY A 106 -14.99 -4.19 -8.05
N PRO A 107 -14.55 -4.40 -9.31
CA PRO A 107 -13.38 -5.21 -9.62
C PRO A 107 -12.12 -4.69 -8.90
N PRO A 108 -11.25 -5.58 -8.42
CA PRO A 108 -9.98 -5.18 -7.82
C PRO A 108 -8.95 -4.75 -8.88
N LEU A 109 -8.40 -3.56 -8.73
CA LEU A 109 -7.21 -3.07 -9.41
C LEU A 109 -5.95 -3.61 -8.72
N PHE A 110 -5.04 -4.22 -9.47
CA PHE A 110 -3.73 -4.62 -8.95
C PHE A 110 -2.85 -3.39 -8.76
N VAL A 111 -2.16 -3.33 -7.62
CA VAL A 111 -1.27 -2.23 -7.26
C VAL A 111 0.07 -2.75 -6.73
N THR A 112 1.10 -1.93 -6.90
CA THR A 112 2.40 -2.12 -6.24
C THR A 112 2.68 -0.93 -5.33
N ILE A 113 3.46 -1.18 -4.30
CA ILE A 113 3.98 -0.16 -3.40
C ILE A 113 5.48 -0.33 -3.29
N GLY A 114 6.22 0.75 -3.50
CA GLY A 114 7.68 0.75 -3.50
C GLY A 114 8.24 2.08 -3.03
N GLY A 115 9.34 2.05 -2.28
CA GLY A 115 10.09 3.27 -1.99
C GLY A 115 11.08 3.14 -0.85
N GLY A 116 11.93 4.14 -0.71
CA GLY A 116 12.92 4.21 0.36
C GLY A 116 12.26 4.47 1.71
N SER A 117 12.66 3.72 2.73
CA SER A 117 12.38 4.04 4.13
C SER A 117 13.64 4.53 4.81
N TRP A 118 13.50 5.50 5.72
CA TRP A 118 14.56 5.87 6.64
C TRP A 118 14.23 5.35 8.03
N GLY A 119 15.16 4.67 8.69
CA GLY A 119 14.92 4.12 10.02
C GLY A 119 16.12 3.40 10.61
N LEU A 120 16.26 3.50 11.92
CA LEU A 120 17.31 2.85 12.72
C LEU A 120 17.10 1.33 12.87
N GLN A 121 16.02 0.80 12.30
CA GLN A 121 15.72 -0.61 12.41
C GLN A 121 16.60 -1.42 11.46
N ILE A 122 17.43 -2.30 12.00
CA ILE A 122 18.20 -3.28 11.24
C ILE A 122 17.36 -4.55 11.11
N GLY A 123 17.11 -4.97 9.88
CA GLY A 123 16.49 -6.28 9.60
C GLY A 123 15.45 -6.27 8.48
N ALA A 124 14.88 -7.44 8.27
CA ALA A 124 13.77 -7.67 7.34
C ALA A 124 12.47 -7.89 8.11
N GLN A 125 11.41 -7.20 7.70
CA GLN A 125 10.07 -7.32 8.25
C GLN A 125 9.07 -7.61 7.15
N SER A 126 7.98 -8.26 7.54
CA SER A 126 6.83 -8.50 6.68
C SER A 126 5.57 -8.01 7.39
N SER A 127 4.85 -7.08 6.77
CA SER A 127 3.63 -6.50 7.33
C SER A 127 2.50 -6.50 6.32
N ASP A 128 1.31 -6.84 6.80
CA ASP A 128 0.08 -6.70 6.03
C ASP A 128 -0.47 -5.29 6.24
N ILE A 129 -0.78 -4.58 5.16
CA ILE A 129 -1.28 -3.19 5.19
C ILE A 129 -2.68 -3.14 4.57
N LEU A 130 -3.58 -2.39 5.20
CA LEU A 130 -4.91 -2.08 4.70
C LEU A 130 -5.15 -0.57 4.81
N MET A 131 -5.42 0.08 3.69
CA MET A 131 -5.73 1.51 3.63
C MET A 131 -7.21 1.70 3.32
N VAL A 132 -7.88 2.58 4.06
CA VAL A 132 -9.29 2.93 3.90
C VAL A 132 -9.41 4.39 3.47
N MET A 133 -10.21 4.63 2.44
CA MET A 133 -10.44 5.96 1.85
C MET A 133 -11.94 6.21 1.74
N GLY A 134 -12.37 7.43 2.03
CA GLY A 134 -13.77 7.87 1.91
C GLY A 134 -14.18 8.29 0.51
N SER A 135 -13.25 8.43 -0.43
CA SER A 135 -13.58 8.81 -1.81
C SER A 135 -12.67 8.19 -2.86
N ARG A 136 -13.17 8.11 -4.09
CA ARG A 136 -12.38 7.75 -5.27
C ARG A 136 -11.26 8.75 -5.56
N ALA A 137 -11.48 10.03 -5.27
CA ALA A 137 -10.48 11.07 -5.46
C ALA A 137 -9.21 10.79 -4.63
N GLN A 138 -9.37 10.32 -3.37
CA GLN A 138 -8.23 9.94 -2.52
C GLN A 138 -7.42 8.78 -3.11
N LEU A 139 -8.07 7.76 -3.68
CA LEU A 139 -7.36 6.68 -4.37
C LEU A 139 -6.63 7.19 -5.61
N ASN A 140 -7.26 8.04 -6.42
CA ASN A 140 -6.64 8.60 -7.61
C ASN A 140 -5.42 9.46 -7.26
N SER A 141 -5.51 10.24 -6.18
CA SER A 141 -4.36 10.99 -5.64
C SER A 141 -3.26 10.05 -5.18
N LEU A 142 -3.58 8.98 -4.43
CA LEU A 142 -2.61 7.98 -3.96
C LEU A 142 -1.87 7.28 -5.11
N LEU A 143 -2.58 6.96 -6.19
CA LEU A 143 -2.04 6.28 -7.38
C LEU A 143 -1.36 7.22 -8.36
N SER A 144 -1.44 8.53 -8.15
CA SER A 144 -0.69 9.50 -8.96
C SER A 144 0.80 9.36 -8.65
N SER A 145 1.64 9.35 -9.70
CA SER A 145 3.08 9.10 -9.62
C SER A 145 3.90 10.11 -8.77
N LYS A 146 3.22 11.08 -8.16
CA LYS A 146 3.81 12.13 -7.30
C LYS A 146 3.52 11.91 -5.82
N PHE A 147 2.54 11.07 -5.46
CA PHE A 147 2.09 10.95 -4.09
C PHE A 147 2.99 10.05 -3.26
N ARG A 148 3.60 10.62 -2.22
CA ARG A 148 4.44 9.89 -1.26
C ARG A 148 3.71 9.72 0.06
N VAL A 149 3.48 8.47 0.45
CA VAL A 149 2.92 8.13 1.77
C VAL A 149 3.89 8.68 2.84
N GLY A 150 3.39 9.52 3.76
CA GLY A 150 4.14 10.13 4.85
C GLY A 150 4.69 11.54 4.61
N ALA A 151 4.73 12.05 3.37
CA ALA A 151 5.10 13.44 3.07
C ALA A 151 3.89 14.31 2.69
N GLU A 152 2.92 13.72 1.98
CA GLU A 152 1.72 14.41 1.48
C GLU A 152 0.42 13.86 2.09
N ALA A 153 0.46 12.64 2.64
CA ALA A 153 -0.55 12.11 3.54
C ALA A 153 -0.01 12.13 4.96
N ALA A 154 -0.72 12.79 5.88
CA ALA A 154 -0.68 12.43 7.28
C ALA A 154 -1.29 11.02 7.39
N ALA A 155 -0.45 9.99 7.25
CA ALA A 155 -0.84 8.63 7.60
C ALA A 155 -0.95 8.59 9.12
N ALA A 156 -2.11 8.96 9.66
CA ALA A 156 -2.45 8.62 11.02
C ALA A 156 -2.44 7.08 11.07
N ALA A 157 -1.47 6.51 11.77
CA ALA A 157 -1.57 5.13 12.21
C ALA A 157 -2.94 5.03 12.91
N GLY A 158 -3.86 4.22 12.36
CA GLY A 158 -5.21 4.11 12.92
C GLY A 158 -5.13 3.84 14.43
N PRO A 159 -6.07 4.35 15.23
CA PRO A 159 -5.97 4.28 16.69
C PRO A 159 -5.73 2.83 17.14
N VAL A 160 -4.64 2.63 17.88
CA VAL A 160 -4.29 1.34 18.49
C VAL A 160 -4.72 1.36 19.95
N GLY A 161 -5.67 0.50 20.31
CA GLY A 161 -6.04 0.25 21.71
C GLY A 161 -7.36 0.85 22.18
N ARG A 162 -7.82 0.32 23.32
CA ARG A 162 -9.21 0.37 23.79
C ARG A 162 -9.66 1.70 24.39
N HIS A 163 -8.84 2.74 24.43
CA HIS A 163 -9.20 4.05 25.01
C HIS A 163 -8.75 5.16 24.05
N VAL A 164 -9.49 5.37 22.96
CA VAL A 164 -9.60 6.71 22.39
C VAL A 164 -10.79 7.34 23.09
N GLU A 165 -10.48 8.16 24.09
CA GLU A 165 -11.49 8.96 24.77
C GLU A 165 -12.32 9.75 23.76
N ALA A 166 -13.58 9.94 24.14
CA ALA A 166 -14.63 10.61 23.40
C ALA A 166 -14.14 11.81 22.57
N GLY A 167 -14.60 11.85 21.32
CA GLY A 167 -14.64 13.08 20.54
C GLY A 167 -13.38 13.36 19.73
N THR A 168 -13.05 12.51 18.76
CA THR A 168 -12.44 13.04 17.53
C THR A 168 -13.06 12.30 16.35
N ASP A 169 -13.87 13.04 15.62
CA ASP A 169 -14.51 12.67 14.38
C ASP A 169 -13.41 12.23 13.40
N VAL A 170 -13.06 10.94 13.36
CA VAL A 170 -12.12 10.40 12.37
C VAL A 170 -12.83 10.40 11.03
N LYS A 171 -12.94 11.60 10.43
CA LYS A 171 -13.61 11.81 9.16
C LYS A 171 -12.71 11.31 8.05
N LEU A 172 -13.20 10.36 7.27
CA LEU A 172 -12.60 9.88 6.02
C LEU A 172 -12.54 10.97 4.91
N ASN A 173 -12.86 12.22 5.23
CA ASN A 173 -13.07 13.30 4.26
C ASN A 173 -11.75 13.83 3.67
N SER A 174 -10.63 13.74 4.39
CA SER A 174 -9.33 14.29 3.95
C SER A 174 -8.12 13.41 4.22
N GLN A 175 -8.29 12.26 4.87
CA GLN A 175 -7.19 11.41 5.30
C GLN A 175 -7.39 9.96 4.86
N ILE A 176 -6.28 9.31 4.50
CA ILE A 176 -6.22 7.88 4.23
C ILE A 176 -5.92 7.18 5.55
N LEU A 177 -6.86 6.38 6.05
CA LEU A 177 -6.64 5.62 7.28
C LEU A 177 -5.84 4.36 6.96
N THR A 178 -4.75 4.13 7.68
CA THR A 178 -3.91 2.96 7.46
C THR A 178 -3.95 2.04 8.68
N TYR A 179 -4.37 0.82 8.44
CA TYR A 179 -4.34 -0.29 9.38
C TYR A 179 -3.25 -1.25 8.96
N GLY A 180 -2.62 -1.92 9.92
CA GLY A 180 -1.69 -2.96 9.55
C GLY A 180 -1.34 -3.92 10.66
N ARG A 181 -0.82 -5.06 10.23
CA ARG A 181 -0.43 -6.17 11.08
C ARG A 181 0.96 -6.65 10.67
N SER A 182 1.94 -6.44 11.55
CA SER A 182 3.28 -7.00 11.41
C SER A 182 3.28 -8.47 11.81
N LYS A 183 4.01 -9.31 11.06
CA LYS A 183 4.34 -10.68 11.46
C LYS A 183 5.71 -10.65 12.16
N GLY A 184 5.76 -10.87 13.48
CA GLY A 184 7.00 -10.89 14.28
C GLY A 184 7.10 -9.79 15.34
N ALA A 185 8.32 -9.51 15.82
CA ALA A 185 8.59 -8.53 16.87
C ALA A 185 8.07 -7.13 16.48
N PHE A 186 7.21 -6.58 17.33
CA PHE A 186 6.42 -5.38 17.08
C PHE A 186 7.29 -4.11 17.13
N ALA A 187 7.75 -3.65 15.96
CA ALA A 187 8.07 -2.25 15.74
C ALA A 187 6.90 -1.67 14.92
N GLY A 188 6.38 -0.50 15.32
CA GLY A 188 5.22 0.12 14.69
C GLY A 188 5.34 0.21 13.15
N ILE A 189 4.20 0.23 12.47
CA ILE A 189 4.15 0.31 11.01
C ILE A 189 4.35 1.75 10.60
N SER A 190 5.53 2.05 10.02
CA SER A 190 5.81 3.33 9.37
C SER A 190 6.06 3.09 7.89
N ILE A 191 5.19 3.67 7.07
CA ILE A 191 5.23 3.69 5.61
C ILE A 191 5.52 5.13 5.20
N SER A 192 6.78 5.54 5.29
CA SER A 192 7.23 6.86 4.85
C SER A 192 8.06 6.71 3.59
N GLY A 193 7.83 7.58 2.61
CA GLY A 193 8.63 7.66 1.38
C GLY A 193 8.28 6.63 0.30
N ALA A 194 7.20 5.86 0.48
CA ALA A 194 6.70 4.90 -0.49
C ALA A 194 5.70 5.52 -1.48
N VAL A 195 5.73 5.04 -2.71
CA VAL A 195 4.79 5.37 -3.79
C VAL A 195 3.93 4.15 -4.04
N VAL A 196 2.61 4.36 -4.17
CA VAL A 196 1.67 3.33 -4.60
C VAL A 196 1.32 3.61 -6.06
N GLN A 197 1.34 2.60 -6.90
CA GLN A 197 1.04 2.75 -8.32
C GLN A 197 0.25 1.54 -8.84
N PRO A 198 -0.49 1.69 -9.95
CA PRO A 198 -1.09 0.55 -10.63
C PRO A 198 -0.02 -0.48 -11.05
N ASP A 199 -0.33 -1.76 -10.83
CA ASP A 199 0.45 -2.89 -11.35
C ASP A 199 -0.04 -3.20 -12.76
N THR A 200 0.51 -2.51 -13.76
CA THR A 200 0.06 -2.63 -15.15
C THR A 200 0.12 -4.07 -15.63
N THR A 201 1.22 -4.79 -15.41
CA THR A 201 1.34 -6.21 -15.77
C THR A 201 0.22 -7.04 -15.13
N GLY A 202 0.01 -6.91 -13.82
CA GLY A 202 -1.01 -7.72 -13.15
C GLY A 202 -2.43 -7.39 -13.59
N ASN A 203 -2.70 -6.10 -13.87
CA ASN A 203 -3.98 -5.67 -14.43
C ASN A 203 -4.19 -6.21 -15.85
N GLU A 204 -3.17 -6.17 -16.72
CA GLU A 204 -3.23 -6.74 -18.07
C GLU A 204 -3.37 -8.26 -18.05
N ALA A 205 -2.66 -8.96 -17.16
CA ALA A 205 -2.75 -10.41 -17.02
C ALA A 205 -4.14 -10.86 -16.56
N MET A 206 -4.82 -10.04 -15.75
CA MET A 206 -6.15 -10.34 -15.24
C MET A 206 -7.26 -9.92 -16.20
N TYR A 207 -7.20 -8.69 -16.71
CA TYR A 207 -8.28 -8.01 -17.44
C TYR A 207 -7.99 -7.77 -18.92
N GLY A 208 -6.79 -8.09 -19.42
CA GLY A 208 -6.37 -7.85 -20.80
C GLY A 208 -5.78 -6.45 -21.03
N LYS A 209 -5.08 -6.29 -22.17
CA LYS A 209 -4.22 -5.13 -22.49
C LYS A 209 -4.92 -3.76 -22.62
N HIS A 210 -6.24 -3.74 -22.76
CA HIS A 210 -6.99 -2.51 -22.98
C HIS A 210 -7.65 -1.96 -21.72
N SER A 211 -7.59 -2.71 -20.61
CA SER A 211 -8.25 -2.34 -19.37
C SER A 211 -7.44 -1.29 -18.63
N ASN A 212 -7.91 -0.04 -18.65
CA ASN A 212 -7.27 1.03 -17.90
C ASN A 212 -7.80 1.09 -16.44
N MET A 213 -7.08 1.83 -15.59
CA MET A 213 -7.40 1.96 -14.17
C MET A 213 -8.85 2.42 -13.93
N GLU A 214 -9.35 3.36 -14.71
CA GLU A 214 -10.69 3.93 -14.50
C GLU A 214 -11.78 2.95 -14.90
N GLU A 215 -11.61 2.19 -15.99
CA GLU A 215 -12.50 1.10 -16.37
C GLU A 215 -12.57 0.03 -15.29
N ILE A 216 -11.41 -0.43 -14.79
CA ILE A 216 -11.33 -1.46 -13.75
C ILE A 216 -12.05 -0.99 -12.48
N LEU A 217 -11.69 0.20 -12.01
CA LEU A 217 -12.20 0.68 -10.74
C LEU A 217 -13.65 1.20 -10.81
N SER A 218 -14.15 1.56 -11.99
CA SER A 218 -15.57 1.92 -12.20
C SER A 218 -16.44 0.68 -12.44
N GLY A 219 -15.84 -0.45 -12.81
CA GLY A 219 -16.54 -1.66 -13.24
C GLY A 219 -17.13 -1.54 -14.64
N SER A 220 -16.70 -0.55 -15.42
CA SER A 220 -17.18 -0.34 -16.79
C SER A 220 -16.46 -1.30 -17.72
N GLY A 221 -17.18 -2.29 -18.26
CA GLY A 221 -16.64 -3.21 -19.27
C GLY A 221 -15.71 -4.30 -18.75
N VAL A 222 -15.50 -4.41 -17.43
CA VAL A 222 -14.72 -5.49 -16.81
C VAL A 222 -15.52 -6.25 -15.76
N THR A 223 -15.25 -7.54 -15.62
CA THR A 223 -15.86 -8.39 -14.59
C THR A 223 -14.81 -8.74 -13.54
N ALA A 224 -15.19 -8.67 -12.26
CA ALA A 224 -14.31 -9.12 -11.18
C ALA A 224 -13.92 -10.59 -11.37
N PRO A 225 -12.63 -10.96 -11.27
CA PRO A 225 -12.22 -12.35 -11.42
C PRO A 225 -12.79 -13.20 -10.29
N SER A 226 -13.06 -14.49 -10.54
CA SER A 226 -13.65 -15.40 -9.55
C SER A 226 -12.84 -15.46 -8.24
N ALA A 227 -11.51 -15.32 -8.33
CA ALA A 227 -10.62 -15.27 -7.18
C ALA A 227 -10.85 -14.04 -6.26
N ALA A 228 -11.49 -12.97 -6.76
CA ALA A 228 -11.83 -11.79 -5.97
C ALA A 228 -13.14 -11.95 -5.18
N VAL A 229 -13.99 -12.91 -5.54
CA VAL A 229 -15.32 -13.10 -4.93
C VAL A 229 -15.26 -13.18 -3.39
N PRO A 230 -14.35 -13.95 -2.76
CA PRO A 230 -14.27 -14.01 -1.30
C PRO A 230 -14.01 -12.64 -0.66
N LEU A 231 -13.07 -11.86 -1.21
CA LEU A 231 -12.77 -10.50 -0.72
C LEU A 231 -13.99 -9.60 -0.90
N LEU A 232 -14.62 -9.60 -2.07
CA LEU A 232 -15.77 -8.74 -2.35
C LEU A 232 -16.97 -9.12 -1.48
N GLN A 233 -17.20 -10.40 -1.20
CA GLN A 233 -18.25 -10.84 -0.27
C GLN A 233 -18.00 -10.34 1.15
N GLN A 234 -16.76 -10.45 1.64
CA GLN A 234 -16.37 -9.92 2.95
C GLN A 234 -16.58 -8.41 3.04
N LEU A 235 -16.22 -7.66 1.99
CA LEU A 235 -16.41 -6.22 1.94
C LEU A 235 -17.89 -5.81 1.82
N ASN A 236 -18.69 -6.56 1.05
CA ASN A 236 -20.13 -6.31 0.91
C ASN A 236 -20.94 -6.66 2.18
N ALA A 237 -20.34 -7.36 3.16
CA ALA A 237 -20.95 -7.53 4.49
C ALA A 237 -21.04 -6.20 5.28
N PHE A 238 -20.34 -5.16 4.83
CA PHE A 238 -20.35 -3.81 5.39
C PHE A 238 -20.91 -2.81 4.36
N PRO A 239 -22.24 -2.68 4.24
CA PRO A 239 -22.88 -1.80 3.26
C PRO A 239 -22.55 -0.33 3.55
N ALA A 240 -22.64 0.53 2.53
CA ALA A 240 -22.37 1.95 2.71
C ALA A 240 -23.48 2.54 3.57
N LYS A 241 -23.14 3.48 4.44
CA LYS A 241 -24.17 4.30 5.08
C LYS A 241 -24.94 5.02 3.97
N THR A 242 -26.21 4.66 3.79
CA THR A 242 -27.09 5.39 2.88
C THR A 242 -27.15 6.81 3.40
N ALA A 243 -26.86 7.80 2.55
CA ALA A 243 -27.08 9.20 2.92
C ALA A 243 -28.57 9.36 3.20
N GLY A 244 -28.94 9.30 4.47
CA GLY A 244 -30.33 9.41 4.89
C GLY A 244 -30.90 10.73 4.42
N THR A 245 -32.04 10.64 3.74
CA THR A 245 -33.01 11.69 3.47
C THR A 245 -33.10 12.65 4.66
N ALA A 246 -32.42 13.79 4.58
CA ALA A 246 -32.71 14.96 5.39
C ALA A 246 -33.96 15.61 4.80
N GLY A 247 -35.12 15.07 5.16
CA GLY A 247 -36.42 15.51 4.66
C GLY A 247 -37.52 15.03 5.61
N GLY A 248 -37.64 15.71 6.75
CA GLY A 248 -38.75 15.57 7.69
C GLY A 248 -39.10 16.96 8.21
N SER A 249 -40.15 17.52 7.63
CA SER A 249 -40.65 18.88 7.80
C SER A 249 -41.10 19.21 9.22
N LEU A 250 -41.06 20.51 9.50
CA LEU A 250 -41.72 21.26 10.57
C LEU A 250 -43.15 20.74 10.84
N GLU A 251 -43.49 20.50 12.11
CA GLU A 251 -44.83 20.76 12.64
C GLU A 251 -44.78 20.83 14.18
N GLU A 252 -44.90 22.04 14.73
CA GLU A 252 -45.44 22.28 16.08
C GLU A 252 -46.79 23.01 15.91
N PRO A 253 -47.79 22.67 16.72
CA PRO A 253 -48.75 23.66 17.22
C PRO A 253 -48.40 24.13 18.64
#